data_AF-A0A7X7KCV2-F1
#
_entry.id   AF-A0A7X7KCV2-F1
#
_cell.length_a   1.000
_cell.length_b   1.000
_cell.length_c   1.000
_cell.angle_alpha   90.00
_cell.angle_beta   90.00
_cell.angle_gamma   90.00
#
_symmetry.space_group_name_H-M   'P 1'
#
loop_
_entity.id
_entity.type
_entity.pdbx_description
1 polymer ?
#
loop_
_entity_poly.entity_id
_entity_poly.type
_entity_poly.pdbx_seq_one_letter_code
_entity_poly.pdbx_strand_id
1 'polypeptide(L)'
;MGYLIGTDEAGYGPNLGPLVISATTWEVPDGVENHDLHEHLAAVVCRKPAGKAAGRQSLAPPAGRSSHNRTAQLSPVAMADSKALYSPGKGLHNLEAGLYAALAAVGLAPRSWRELWNALAPAAVERMRSIPWLADYDEPT
;
A
#
# COMPACT_ATOMS: atom_id res chain seq x y z
N MET A 1 12.22 20.43 9.25
CA MET A 1 11.45 19.18 9.14
C MET A 1 9.99 19.51 8.88
N GLY A 2 9.34 18.85 7.92
CA GLY A 2 7.90 18.98 7.67
C GLY A 2 7.15 17.68 8.02
N TYR A 3 5.87 17.79 8.38
CA TYR A 3 4.97 16.64 8.50
C TYR A 3 3.82 16.77 7.51
N LEU A 4 3.56 15.71 6.75
CA LEU A 4 2.39 15.58 5.89
C LEU A 4 1.39 14.64 6.55
N ILE A 5 0.12 15.04 6.57
CA ILE A 5 -0.99 14.21 7.07
C ILE A 5 -1.84 13.82 5.87
N GLY A 6 -1.96 12.51 5.65
CA GLY A 6 -2.87 11.94 4.64
C GLY A 6 -4.08 11.33 5.32
N THR A 7 -5.27 11.61 4.81
CA THR A 7 -6.53 11.03 5.30
C THR A 7 -7.33 10.48 4.13
N ASP A 8 -7.99 9.34 4.33
CA ASP A 8 -8.88 8.75 3.34
C ASP A 8 -9.90 7.83 4.02
N GLU A 9 -10.95 7.46 3.30
CA GLU A 9 -12.02 6.62 3.79
C GLU A 9 -12.53 5.58 2.79
N ALA A 10 -13.08 4.49 3.33
CA ALA A 10 -13.70 3.43 2.55
C ALA A 10 -14.97 2.93 3.25
N GLY A 11 -16.00 2.60 2.46
CA GLY A 11 -17.24 2.02 2.98
C GLY A 11 -18.45 2.95 3.04
N TYR A 12 -18.47 4.06 2.29
CA TYR A 12 -19.66 4.92 2.20
C TYR A 12 -20.85 4.31 1.44
N GLY A 13 -20.60 3.42 0.48
CA GLY A 13 -21.63 2.87 -0.41
C GLY A 13 -22.42 1.67 0.13
N PRO A 14 -21.81 0.71 0.84
CA PRO A 14 -22.51 -0.47 1.35
C PRO A 14 -23.55 -0.14 2.44
N ASN A 15 -24.64 -0.91 2.48
CA ASN A 15 -25.63 -0.85 3.58
C ASN A 15 -25.15 -1.55 4.86
N LEU A 16 -24.20 -2.47 4.73
CA LEU A 16 -23.66 -3.30 5.81
C LEU A 16 -22.13 -3.26 5.75
N GLY A 17 -21.51 -3.33 6.93
CA GLY A 17 -20.05 -3.29 7.09
C GLY A 17 -19.57 -2.00 7.75
N PRO A 18 -18.29 -1.94 8.14
CA PRO A 18 -17.72 -0.76 8.78
C PRO A 18 -17.44 0.34 7.75
N LEU A 19 -17.66 1.59 8.16
CA LEU A 19 -16.96 2.74 7.58
C LEU A 19 -15.56 2.76 8.17
N VAL A 20 -14.54 2.71 7.32
CA VAL A 20 -13.15 2.83 7.72
C VAL A 20 -12.66 4.22 7.34
N ILE A 21 -12.16 4.96 8.33
CA ILE A 21 -11.47 6.24 8.12
C ILE A 21 -10.03 6.03 8.58
N SER A 22 -9.08 6.44 7.76
CA SER A 22 -7.66 6.30 8.03
C SER A 22 -6.98 7.67 8.05
N ALA A 23 -5.96 7.79 8.89
CA ALA A 23 -5.06 8.93 8.92
C ALA A 23 -3.62 8.40 9.03
N THR A 24 -2.72 8.95 8.24
CA THR A 24 -1.28 8.64 8.25
C THR A 24 -0.50 9.93 8.40
N THR A 25 0.64 9.86 9.08
CA THR A 25 1.56 11.00 9.24
C THR A 25 2.92 10.62 8.69
N TRP A 26 3.49 11.49 7.86
CA TRP A 26 4.75 11.28 7.18
C TRP A 26 5.70 12.42 7.54
N GLU A 27 6.82 12.08 8.15
CA GLU A 27 7.93 13.00 8.28
C GLU A 27 8.64 13.12 6.93
N VAL A 28 8.81 14.35 6.45
CA VAL A 28 9.45 14.62 5.16
C VAL A 28 10.65 15.57 5.32
N PRO A 29 11.67 15.42 4.46
CA PRO A 29 12.78 16.37 4.41
C PRO A 29 12.31 17.81 4.20
N ASP A 30 13.14 18.76 4.59
CA ASP A 30 12.86 20.17 4.37
C ASP A 30 12.69 20.51 2.89
N GLY A 31 11.65 21.28 2.58
CA GLY A 31 11.32 21.71 1.22
C GLY A 31 10.58 20.66 0.37
N VAL A 32 10.29 19.47 0.90
CA VAL A 32 9.46 18.47 0.22
C VAL A 32 7.98 18.76 0.50
N GLU A 33 7.21 19.04 -0.55
CA GLU A 33 5.76 19.18 -0.48
C GLU A 33 5.04 17.89 -0.91
N ASN A 34 3.73 17.81 -0.64
CA ASN A 34 2.91 16.65 -1.00
C ASN A 34 3.00 16.30 -2.51
N HIS A 35 3.03 17.31 -3.37
CA HIS A 35 3.07 17.09 -4.82
C HIS A 35 4.41 16.47 -5.30
N ASP A 36 5.47 16.60 -4.51
CA ASP A 36 6.81 16.09 -4.82
C ASP A 36 6.98 14.61 -4.45
N LEU A 37 6.10 14.04 -3.62
CA LEU A 37 6.24 12.68 -3.10
C LEU A 37 6.34 11.63 -4.20
N HIS A 38 5.54 11.78 -5.26
CA HIS A 38 5.58 10.84 -6.38
C HIS A 38 6.89 10.90 -7.16
N GLU A 39 7.53 12.07 -7.23
CA GLU A 39 8.84 12.22 -7.87
C GLU A 39 9.92 11.60 -6.99
N HIS A 40 9.92 11.90 -5.69
CA HIS A 40 10.88 11.38 -4.73
C HIS A 40 10.80 9.85 -4.58
N LEU A 41 9.60 9.28 -4.71
CA LEU A 41 9.36 7.83 -4.62
C LEU A 41 9.35 7.13 -5.98
N ALA A 42 9.63 7.81 -7.09
CA ALA A 42 9.49 7.24 -8.44
C ALA A 42 10.34 5.97 -8.68
N ALA A 43 11.43 5.79 -7.93
CA ALA A 43 12.25 4.59 -8.00
C ALA A 43 11.56 3.32 -7.44
N VAL A 44 10.57 3.49 -6.56
CA VAL A 44 9.91 2.39 -5.82
C VAL A 44 8.39 2.39 -5.93
N VAL A 45 7.79 3.50 -6.37
CA VAL A 45 6.34 3.68 -6.54
C VAL A 45 6.02 4.09 -7.97
N CYS A 46 4.93 3.56 -8.52
CA CYS A 46 4.36 3.99 -9.79
C CYS A 46 2.85 4.22 -9.68
N ARG A 47 2.30 5.06 -10.56
CA ARG A 47 0.85 5.39 -10.55
C ARG A 47 -0.03 4.35 -11.25
N LYS A 48 0.55 3.38 -11.95
CA LYS A 48 -0.17 2.37 -12.72
C LYS A 48 0.42 1.00 -12.43
N PRO A 49 -0.41 -0.04 -12.26
CA PRO A 49 0.08 -1.41 -12.19
C PRO A 49 0.97 -1.71 -13.39
N ALA A 50 2.10 -2.37 -13.16
CA ALA A 50 2.91 -2.90 -14.24
C ALA A 50 2.04 -3.87 -15.06
N GLY A 51 1.64 -3.46 -16.27
CA GLY A 51 0.97 -4.37 -17.19
C GLY A 51 1.90 -5.54 -17.54
N LYS A 52 1.35 -6.65 -18.05
CA LYS A 52 2.12 -7.83 -18.52
C LYS A 52 3.17 -7.53 -19.62
N ALA A 53 3.34 -6.26 -20.03
CA ALA A 53 4.35 -5.81 -20.97
C ALA A 53 4.71 -4.31 -20.79
N ALA A 54 4.73 -3.79 -19.56
CA ALA A 54 5.30 -2.45 -19.35
C ALA A 54 6.83 -2.55 -19.47
N GLY A 55 7.35 -2.06 -20.60
CA GLY A 55 8.76 -2.10 -20.95
C GLY A 55 9.66 -1.70 -19.79
N ARG A 56 10.69 -2.53 -19.58
CA ARG A 56 11.85 -2.30 -18.71
C ARG A 56 12.43 -0.91 -18.96
N GLN A 57 11.96 0.12 -18.26
CA GLN A 57 12.72 1.35 -18.14
C GLN A 57 13.75 1.12 -17.05
N SER A 58 14.86 0.53 -17.48
CA SER A 58 16.13 0.58 -16.78
C SER A 58 16.49 2.05 -16.62
N LEU A 59 16.30 2.63 -15.42
CA LEU A 59 17.13 3.75 -15.02
C LEU A 59 18.57 3.23 -15.10
N ALA A 60 19.31 3.69 -16.11
CA ALA A 60 20.66 3.22 -16.36
C ALA A 60 21.50 3.44 -15.08
N PRO A 61 22.20 2.41 -14.56
CA PRO A 61 23.17 2.63 -13.51
C PRO A 61 24.27 3.55 -14.06
N PRO A 62 24.89 4.41 -13.23
CA PRO A 62 26.03 5.21 -13.65
C PRO A 62 27.09 4.30 -14.26
N ALA A 63 27.56 4.67 -15.46
CA ALA A 63 28.39 3.85 -16.32
C ALA A 63 29.60 3.28 -15.54
N GLY A 64 29.75 1.95 -15.53
CA GLY A 64 31.01 1.34 -15.10
C GLY A 64 30.99 -0.01 -14.38
N ARG A 65 29.87 -0.73 -14.27
CA ARG A 65 29.91 -2.10 -13.69
C ARG A 65 29.15 -3.11 -14.54
N SER A 66 29.90 -3.79 -15.41
CA SER A 66 29.51 -5.12 -15.88
C SER A 66 29.71 -6.11 -14.73
N SER A 67 28.64 -6.74 -14.27
CA SER A 67 28.78 -8.00 -13.54
C SER A 67 27.46 -8.76 -13.49
N HIS A 68 27.58 -10.05 -13.73
CA HIS A 68 26.51 -11.03 -13.73
C HIS A 68 25.96 -11.20 -12.32
N ASN A 69 24.92 -10.45 -11.96
CA ASN A 69 24.06 -10.85 -10.86
C ASN A 69 22.62 -10.56 -11.20
N ARG A 70 21.85 -11.62 -11.43
CA ARG A 70 20.42 -11.60 -11.68
C ARG A 70 19.70 -11.32 -10.35
N THR A 71 20.01 -10.18 -9.71
CA THR A 71 19.10 -9.60 -8.72
C THR A 71 17.86 -9.23 -9.51
N ALA A 72 16.74 -9.90 -9.21
CA ALA A 72 15.47 -9.58 -9.83
C ALA A 72 15.21 -8.09 -9.57
N GLN A 73 15.36 -7.27 -10.61
CA GLN A 73 15.09 -5.85 -10.53
C GLN A 73 13.61 -5.72 -10.19
N LEU A 74 13.31 -5.37 -8.94
CA LEU A 74 11.95 -5.33 -8.43
C LEU A 74 11.19 -4.23 -9.18
N SER A 75 9.97 -4.56 -9.63
CA SER A 75 9.09 -3.58 -10.24
C SER A 75 8.61 -2.59 -9.17
N PRO A 76 8.53 -1.28 -9.48
CA PRO A 76 7.91 -0.31 -8.59
C PRO A 76 6.49 -0.74 -8.21
N VAL A 77 6.11 -0.50 -6.96
CA VAL A 77 4.79 -0.83 -6.43
C VAL A 77 3.77 0.18 -6.94
N ALA A 78 2.60 -0.29 -7.37
CA ALA A 78 1.54 0.61 -7.78
C ALA A 78 0.89 1.25 -6.55
N MET A 79 0.97 2.58 -6.42
CA MET A 79 0.25 3.36 -5.41
C MET A 79 -0.40 4.57 -6.09
N ALA A 80 -1.72 4.57 -6.10
CA ALA A 80 -2.56 5.56 -6.76
C ALA A 80 -3.99 5.50 -6.19
N ASP A 81 -4.86 6.35 -6.71
CA ASP A 81 -6.29 6.35 -6.41
C ASP A 81 -6.91 4.95 -6.53
N SER A 82 -7.78 4.59 -5.60
CA SER A 82 -8.38 3.26 -5.55
C SER A 82 -9.14 2.91 -6.82
N LYS A 83 -9.79 3.86 -7.49
CA LYS A 83 -10.50 3.64 -8.77
C LYS A 83 -9.53 3.45 -9.95
N ALA A 84 -8.28 3.88 -9.82
CA ALA A 84 -7.24 3.61 -10.82
C ALA A 84 -6.65 2.20 -10.66
N LEU A 85 -6.62 1.67 -9.43
CA LEU A 85 -6.02 0.37 -9.11
C LEU A 85 -7.03 -0.79 -9.08
N TYR A 86 -8.28 -0.49 -8.73
CA TYR A 86 -9.37 -1.45 -8.60
C TYR A 86 -10.25 -1.49 -9.84
N SER A 87 -10.51 -2.70 -10.32
CA SER A 87 -11.66 -2.96 -11.18
C SER A 87 -12.27 -4.32 -10.83
N PRO A 88 -13.60 -4.49 -10.94
CA PRO A 88 -14.26 -5.74 -10.58
C PRO A 88 -13.64 -6.99 -11.25
N GLY A 89 -13.18 -6.84 -12.50
CA GLY A 89 -12.54 -7.93 -13.25
C GLY A 89 -11.07 -8.23 -12.88
N LYS A 90 -10.40 -7.37 -12.11
CA LYS A 90 -9.00 -7.56 -11.68
C LYS A 90 -8.84 -7.83 -10.18
N GLY A 91 -9.92 -7.70 -9.41
CA GLY A 91 -9.91 -7.93 -7.97
C GLY A 91 -9.12 -6.88 -7.18
N LEU A 92 -8.75 -7.23 -5.96
CA LEU A 92 -8.07 -6.35 -5.00
C LEU A 92 -6.54 -6.39 -5.06
N HIS A 93 -5.98 -7.29 -5.88
CA HIS A 93 -4.53 -7.58 -5.89
C HIS A 93 -3.63 -6.33 -5.97
N ASN A 94 -3.97 -5.34 -6.81
CA ASN A 94 -3.15 -4.13 -6.93
C ASN A 94 -3.22 -3.23 -5.69
N LEU A 95 -4.37 -3.22 -5.01
CA LEU A 95 -4.54 -2.49 -3.75
C LEU A 95 -3.76 -3.18 -2.63
N GLU A 96 -3.88 -4.51 -2.54
CA GLU A 96 -3.18 -5.35 -1.56
C GLU A 96 -1.65 -5.26 -1.73
N ALA A 97 -1.15 -5.26 -2.97
CA ALA A 97 0.27 -5.12 -3.24
C ALA A 97 0.84 -3.80 -2.67
N GLY A 98 0.10 -2.70 -2.80
CA GLY A 98 0.47 -1.41 -2.21
C GLY A 98 0.47 -1.46 -0.68
N LEU A 99 -0.61 -1.99 -0.10
CA LEU A 99 -0.78 -2.12 1.35
C LEU A 99 0.33 -2.96 1.99
N TYR A 100 0.60 -4.17 1.46
CA TYR A 100 1.61 -5.06 2.02
C TYR A 100 3.03 -4.53 1.86
N ALA A 101 3.32 -3.83 0.75
CA ALA A 101 4.60 -3.16 0.59
C ALA A 101 4.80 -2.06 1.64
N ALA A 102 3.76 -1.26 1.93
CA ALA A 102 3.81 -0.24 2.97
C ALA A 102 3.96 -0.83 4.37
N LEU A 103 3.21 -1.90 4.69
CA LEU A 103 3.34 -2.63 5.96
C LEU A 103 4.75 -3.19 6.13
N ALA A 104 5.30 -3.84 5.11
CA ALA A 104 6.64 -4.39 5.15
C ALA A 104 7.70 -3.28 5.34
N ALA A 105 7.51 -2.11 4.75
CA ALA A 105 8.40 -0.97 4.91
C ALA A 105 8.44 -0.43 6.35
N VAL A 106 7.37 -0.60 7.12
CA VAL A 106 7.31 -0.25 8.56
C VAL A 106 7.56 -1.47 9.47
N GLY A 107 8.04 -2.58 8.93
CA GLY A 107 8.38 -3.78 9.70
C GLY A 107 7.19 -4.65 10.12
N LEU A 108 6.01 -4.43 9.52
CA LEU A 108 4.81 -5.21 9.77
C LEU A 108 4.63 -6.28 8.68
N ALA A 109 4.38 -7.52 9.10
CA ALA A 109 4.11 -8.65 8.22
C ALA A 109 2.97 -9.53 8.79
N PRO A 110 1.75 -8.97 8.92
CA PRO A 110 0.60 -9.74 9.37
C PRO A 110 0.35 -10.89 8.38
N ARG A 111 -0.07 -12.04 8.91
CA ARG A 111 -0.36 -13.26 8.15
C ARG A 111 -1.83 -13.63 8.16
N SER A 112 -2.63 -12.88 8.91
CA SER A 112 -4.07 -13.05 8.98
C SER A 112 -4.78 -11.71 9.14
N TRP A 113 -6.06 -11.71 8.82
CA TRP A 113 -6.95 -10.57 9.04
C TRP A 113 -6.85 -10.04 10.48
N ARG A 114 -6.87 -10.92 11.48
CA ARG A 114 -6.76 -10.49 12.88
C ARG A 114 -5.41 -9.89 13.19
N GLU A 115 -4.31 -10.45 12.68
CA GLU A 115 -2.97 -9.85 12.84
C GLU A 115 -2.90 -8.46 12.21
N LEU A 116 -3.50 -8.27 11.03
CA LEU A 116 -3.57 -6.98 10.36
C LEU A 116 -4.32 -5.92 11.20
N TRP A 117 -5.49 -6.27 11.72
CA TRP A 117 -6.28 -5.35 12.56
C TRP A 117 -5.64 -5.07 13.91
N ASN A 118 -5.01 -6.08 14.54
CA ASN A 118 -4.23 -5.87 15.76
C ASN A 118 -3.05 -4.91 15.52
N ALA A 119 -2.41 -4.99 14.35
CA ALA A 119 -1.28 -4.13 14.02
C ALA A 119 -1.69 -2.69 13.68
N LEU A 120 -2.78 -2.51 12.93
CA LEU A 120 -3.19 -1.19 12.42
C LEU A 120 -4.17 -0.45 13.35
N ALA A 121 -5.08 -1.17 14.00
CA ALA A 121 -6.16 -0.58 14.79
C ALA A 121 -6.55 -1.47 15.98
N PRO A 122 -5.65 -1.69 16.95
CA PRO A 122 -5.90 -2.60 18.08
C PRO A 122 -7.15 -2.22 18.89
N ALA A 123 -7.47 -0.93 18.98
CA ALA A 123 -8.68 -0.45 19.67
C ALA A 123 -10.00 -0.86 18.96
N ALA A 124 -9.96 -1.19 17.67
CA ALA A 124 -11.13 -1.63 16.92
C ALA A 124 -11.41 -3.13 17.08
N VAL A 125 -10.43 -3.92 17.53
CA VAL A 125 -10.49 -5.39 17.55
C VAL A 125 -11.63 -5.90 18.43
N GLU A 126 -11.79 -5.36 19.63
CA GLU A 126 -12.90 -5.74 20.53
C GLU A 126 -14.26 -5.43 19.93
N ARG A 127 -14.39 -4.28 19.26
CA ARG A 127 -15.61 -3.91 18.55
C ARG A 127 -15.89 -4.88 17.40
N MET A 128 -14.87 -5.25 16.63
CA MET A 128 -15.03 -6.21 15.54
C MET A 128 -15.45 -7.59 16.05
N ARG A 129 -14.90 -8.06 17.17
CA ARG A 129 -15.31 -9.33 17.81
C ARG A 129 -16.77 -9.34 18.25
N SER A 130 -17.33 -8.18 18.62
CA SER A 130 -18.73 -8.05 18.98
C SER A 130 -19.70 -8.15 17.78
N ILE A 131 -19.20 -8.03 16.55
CA ILE A 131 -20.01 -8.10 15.33
C ILE A 131 -20.12 -9.58 14.90
N PRO A 132 -21.32 -10.19 14.88
CA PRO A 132 -21.46 -11.63 14.69
C PRO A 132 -20.79 -12.21 13.44
N TRP A 133 -20.81 -11.49 12.31
CA TRP A 133 -20.21 -11.95 11.06
C TRP A 133 -18.69 -11.68 10.97
N LEU A 134 -18.09 -11.00 11.96
CA LEU A 134 -16.64 -10.78 12.04
C LEU A 134 -15.98 -11.50 13.23
N ALA A 135 -16.78 -12.00 14.19
CA ALA A 135 -16.28 -12.64 15.41
C ALA A 135 -15.26 -13.77 15.12
N ASP A 136 -15.60 -14.62 14.16
CA ASP A 136 -14.80 -15.78 13.75
C ASP A 136 -14.03 -15.57 12.44
N TYR A 137 -14.10 -14.37 11.85
CA TYR A 137 -13.42 -14.07 10.59
C TYR A 137 -11.92 -13.86 10.80
N ASP A 138 -11.11 -14.67 10.10
CA ASP A 138 -9.65 -14.67 10.21
C ASP A 138 -9.00 -15.25 8.94
N GLU A 139 -9.24 -14.63 7.79
CA GLU A 139 -8.64 -15.08 6.54
C GLU A 139 -7.12 -14.80 6.48
N PRO A 140 -6.32 -15.69 5.86
CA PRO A 140 -4.92 -15.41 5.58
C PRO A 140 -4.76 -14.21 4.65
N THR A 141 -3.73 -13.41 4.91
CA THR A 141 -3.36 -12.21 4.13
C THR A 141 -2.37 -12.50 3.01
#